data_AF-A0A1X9YGU8-F1
#
_entry.id   AF-A0A1X9YGU8-F1
#
_cell.length_a   1.000
_cell.length_b   1.000
_cell.length_c   1.000
_cell.angle_alpha   90.00
_cell.angle_beta   90.00
_cell.angle_gamma   90.00
#
_symmetry.space_group_name_H-M   'P 1'
#
loop_
_entity.id
_entity.type
_entity.pdbx_description
1 polymer ?
#
loop_
_entity_poly.entity_id
_entity_poly.type
_entity_poly.pdbx_seq_one_letter_code
_entity_poly.pdbx_strand_id
1 'polypeptide(L)'
;MILQSWWYVAIICNIAAYIFYWLGIRRQLVRPNRSSWLIWSAATAIEAMTYQAVNHGAAQNIIFAISALACILVTLAVWRQSAWEPPTRTESVCMGLSLAALVVWGVFQSAFWAHMLVVVAIPISFVPTWASVMADREHERSPAWGLWTIGDLATLFVIIAGLQDERSEIPYIFVELVCHASMWFMVGLATINPFRSFGFARGPFFIREIDRGEPRIFAIGENHLGKAVFAGVPFATGGRIVEFKGPRLHKRMLPDLIAGQADRFVQIDEDHYMGPSGGVDDLINHSCDPNAGLRFCEHGIFLHAIRDIAPGEEITWDYSTTLYESRWQMECQCRSITCRGVVGDFSDLAEDIRERYRTLGLVPPYLH
;
A
#
# COMPACT_ATOMS: atom_id res chain seq x y z
N MET A 1 -1.04 12.91 -41.26
CA MET A 1 -0.02 13.36 -40.28
C MET A 1 -0.58 13.56 -38.88
N ILE A 2 -1.55 14.46 -38.64
CA ILE A 2 -2.12 14.72 -37.30
C ILE A 2 -2.80 13.49 -36.68
N LEU A 3 -3.47 12.67 -37.50
CA LEU A 3 -4.12 11.44 -37.01
C LEU A 3 -3.11 10.34 -36.65
N GLN A 4 -1.97 10.25 -37.36
CA GLN A 4 -0.89 9.31 -37.04
C GLN A 4 -0.12 9.69 -35.77
N SER A 5 -0.05 10.98 -35.42
CA SER A 5 0.59 11.40 -34.15
C SER A 5 -0.14 10.85 -32.91
N TRP A 6 -1.45 10.64 -32.96
CA TRP A 6 -2.20 10.07 -31.82
C TRP A 6 -1.86 8.61 -31.54
N TRP A 7 -1.52 7.85 -32.57
CA TRP A 7 -1.03 6.49 -32.40
C TRP A 7 0.30 6.45 -31.63
N TYR A 8 1.22 7.36 -31.95
CA TYR A 8 2.47 7.51 -31.19
C TYR A 8 2.23 8.00 -29.75
N VAL A 9 1.27 8.92 -29.54
CA VAL A 9 0.89 9.38 -28.19
C VAL A 9 0.40 8.19 -27.36
N ALA A 10 -0.50 7.37 -27.89
CA ALA A 10 -1.00 6.18 -27.19
C ALA A 10 0.13 5.27 -26.71
N ILE A 11 1.06 4.92 -27.62
CA ILE A 11 2.19 4.04 -27.33
C ILE A 11 3.15 4.66 -26.31
N ILE A 12 3.55 5.91 -26.52
CA ILE A 12 4.51 6.60 -25.65
C ILE A 12 3.94 6.73 -24.24
N CYS A 13 2.67 7.13 -24.11
CA CYS A 13 2.01 7.27 -22.83
C CYS A 13 1.91 5.92 -22.09
N ASN A 14 1.52 4.85 -22.77
CA ASN A 14 1.40 3.52 -22.17
C ASN A 14 2.76 2.98 -21.68
N ILE A 15 3.81 3.06 -22.52
CA ILE A 15 5.17 2.65 -22.12
C ILE A 15 5.71 3.52 -20.97
N ALA A 16 5.55 4.84 -21.06
CA ALA A 16 5.99 5.76 -20.01
C ALA A 16 5.29 5.49 -18.68
N ALA A 17 3.99 5.14 -18.70
CA ALA A 17 3.24 4.80 -17.51
C ALA A 17 3.89 3.64 -16.74
N TYR A 18 4.22 2.53 -17.42
CA TYR A 18 4.92 1.41 -16.78
C TYR A 18 6.29 1.80 -16.23
N ILE A 19 7.07 2.60 -16.97
CA ILE A 19 8.39 3.09 -16.51
C ILE A 19 8.23 3.90 -15.22
N PHE A 20 7.30 4.85 -15.19
CA PHE A 20 7.10 5.70 -14.01
C PHE A 20 6.49 4.92 -12.84
N TYR A 21 5.57 4.00 -13.09
CA TYR A 21 5.04 3.13 -12.04
C TYR A 21 6.15 2.30 -11.39
N TRP A 22 7.04 1.71 -12.21
CA TRP A 22 8.20 0.96 -11.73
C TRP A 22 9.20 1.82 -10.94
N LEU A 23 9.46 3.05 -11.39
CA LEU A 23 10.27 4.01 -10.65
C LEU A 23 9.64 4.36 -9.29
N GLY A 24 8.31 4.46 -9.24
CA GLY A 24 7.55 4.66 -8.00
C GLY A 24 7.73 3.53 -7.01
N ILE A 25 7.64 2.28 -7.46
CA ILE A 25 7.91 1.09 -6.64
C ILE A 25 9.35 1.11 -6.12
N ARG A 26 10.34 1.34 -6.99
CA ARG A 26 11.76 1.36 -6.60
C ARG A 26 12.10 2.45 -5.60
N ARG A 27 11.37 3.58 -5.63
CA ARG A 27 11.52 4.69 -4.69
C ARG A 27 10.60 4.59 -3.48
N GLN A 28 9.84 3.50 -3.34
CA GLN A 28 8.87 3.29 -2.27
C GLN A 28 7.80 4.40 -2.17
N LEU A 29 7.50 5.05 -3.30
CA LEU A 29 6.48 6.10 -3.41
C LEU A 29 5.10 5.53 -3.76
N VAL A 30 5.07 4.27 -4.20
CA VAL A 30 3.87 3.54 -4.58
C VAL A 30 3.90 2.21 -3.84
N ARG A 31 2.77 1.83 -3.26
CA ARG A 31 2.48 0.55 -2.62
C ARG A 31 1.37 -0.16 -3.39
N PRO A 32 1.74 -0.95 -4.41
CA PRO A 32 0.77 -1.58 -5.29
C PRO A 32 -0.12 -2.59 -4.57
N ASN A 33 -1.41 -2.63 -4.89
CA ASN A 33 -2.26 -3.73 -4.40
C ASN A 33 -1.86 -5.07 -5.04
N ARG A 34 -1.48 -6.05 -4.20
CA ARG A 34 -0.91 -7.33 -4.67
C ARG A 34 -1.88 -8.15 -5.51
N SER A 35 -3.15 -8.15 -5.13
CA SER A 35 -4.20 -8.95 -5.73
C SER A 35 -4.56 -8.41 -7.11
N SER A 36 -4.68 -7.09 -7.25
CA SER A 36 -4.93 -6.45 -8.54
C SER A 36 -3.80 -6.71 -9.53
N TRP A 37 -2.55 -6.56 -9.12
CA TRP A 37 -1.41 -6.82 -10.00
C TRP A 37 -1.30 -8.29 -10.41
N LEU A 38 -1.62 -9.23 -9.51
CA LEU A 38 -1.72 -10.64 -9.88
C LEU A 38 -2.80 -10.85 -10.95
N ILE A 39 -4.00 -10.30 -10.76
CA ILE A 39 -5.10 -10.40 -11.73
C ILE A 39 -4.69 -9.79 -13.08
N TRP A 40 -4.12 -8.58 -13.08
CA TRP A 40 -3.67 -7.91 -14.30
C TRP A 40 -2.54 -8.66 -15.01
N SER A 41 -1.60 -9.25 -14.27
CA SER A 41 -0.53 -10.07 -14.88
C SER A 41 -1.08 -11.28 -15.63
N ALA A 42 -2.08 -11.97 -15.07
CA ALA A 42 -2.72 -13.10 -15.73
C ALA A 42 -3.58 -12.63 -16.93
N ALA A 43 -4.38 -11.57 -16.74
CA ALA A 43 -5.26 -11.05 -17.78
C ALA A 43 -4.49 -10.55 -19.00
N THR A 44 -3.48 -9.69 -18.80
CA THR A 44 -2.65 -9.12 -19.88
C THR A 44 -1.81 -10.18 -20.58
N ALA A 45 -1.32 -11.21 -19.88
CA ALA A 45 -0.61 -12.31 -20.50
C ALA A 45 -1.52 -13.13 -21.42
N ILE A 46 -2.75 -13.41 -20.98
CA ILE A 46 -3.75 -14.11 -21.80
C ILE A 46 -4.13 -13.25 -23.00
N GLU A 47 -4.40 -11.97 -22.79
CA GLU A 47 -4.68 -11.02 -23.87
C GLU A 47 -3.56 -11.02 -24.92
N ALA A 48 -2.29 -10.90 -24.50
CA ALA A 48 -1.15 -10.93 -25.42
C ALA A 48 -1.06 -12.23 -26.22
N MET A 49 -1.25 -13.39 -25.57
CA MET A 49 -1.22 -14.69 -26.25
C MET A 49 -2.38 -14.85 -27.25
N THR A 50 -3.57 -14.43 -26.87
CA THR A 50 -4.77 -14.55 -27.72
C THR A 50 -4.72 -13.61 -28.91
N TYR A 51 -4.30 -12.36 -28.71
CA TYR A 51 -4.13 -11.40 -29.78
C TYR A 51 -3.06 -11.88 -30.77
N GLN A 52 -1.93 -12.43 -30.29
CA GLN A 52 -0.90 -13.01 -31.15
C GLN A 52 -1.40 -14.23 -31.95
N ALA A 53 -2.27 -15.06 -31.37
CA ALA A 53 -2.84 -16.23 -32.02
C ALA A 53 -3.79 -15.87 -33.17
N VAL A 54 -4.45 -14.71 -33.09
CA VAL A 54 -5.39 -14.23 -34.11
C VAL A 54 -4.73 -13.30 -35.12
N ASN A 55 -3.78 -12.47 -34.69
CA ASN A 55 -3.20 -11.37 -35.47
C ASN A 55 -1.69 -11.56 -35.71
N HIS A 56 -1.31 -12.63 -36.43
CA HIS A 56 0.09 -12.92 -36.72
C HIS A 56 0.79 -11.78 -37.47
N GLY A 57 1.92 -11.30 -36.93
CA GLY A 57 2.74 -10.26 -37.55
C GLY A 57 2.28 -8.82 -37.30
N ALA A 58 1.18 -8.61 -36.57
CA ALA A 58 0.75 -7.26 -36.17
C ALA A 58 1.78 -6.61 -35.23
N ALA A 59 2.06 -5.32 -35.43
CA ALA A 59 2.99 -4.57 -34.59
C ALA A 59 2.49 -4.44 -33.13
N GLN A 60 1.17 -4.45 -32.95
CA GLN A 60 0.48 -4.40 -31.65
C GLN A 60 0.85 -5.59 -30.75
N ASN A 61 1.24 -6.74 -31.31
CA ASN A 61 1.70 -7.90 -30.53
C ASN A 61 2.84 -7.54 -29.58
N ILE A 62 3.75 -6.65 -30.01
CA ILE A 62 4.88 -6.22 -29.19
C ILE A 62 4.40 -5.40 -27.99
N ILE A 63 3.38 -4.57 -28.18
CA ILE A 63 2.82 -3.71 -27.12
C ILE A 63 2.17 -4.59 -26.05
N PHE A 64 1.30 -5.53 -26.45
CA PHE A 64 0.67 -6.46 -25.51
C PHE A 64 1.71 -7.32 -24.77
N ALA A 65 2.75 -7.79 -25.46
CA ALA A 65 3.83 -8.54 -24.81
C ALA A 65 4.61 -7.71 -23.79
N ILE A 66 4.90 -6.43 -24.09
CA ILE A 66 5.56 -5.52 -23.15
C ILE A 66 4.67 -5.26 -21.93
N SER A 67 3.37 -4.99 -22.12
CA SER A 67 2.41 -4.79 -21.04
C SER A 67 2.33 -6.02 -20.13
N ALA A 68 2.18 -7.21 -20.71
CA ALA A 68 2.15 -8.47 -19.97
C ALA A 68 3.42 -8.67 -19.14
N LEU A 69 4.60 -8.47 -19.76
CA LEU A 69 5.88 -8.57 -19.06
C LEU A 69 5.99 -7.55 -17.93
N ALA A 70 5.55 -6.30 -18.14
CA ALA A 70 5.57 -5.26 -17.12
C ALA A 70 4.67 -5.62 -15.92
N CYS A 71 3.45 -6.11 -16.16
CA CYS A 71 2.54 -6.57 -15.10
C CYS A 71 3.11 -7.75 -14.32
N ILE A 72 3.75 -8.71 -15.00
CA ILE A 72 4.44 -9.83 -14.34
C ILE A 72 5.59 -9.33 -13.48
N LEU A 73 6.42 -8.41 -13.98
CA LEU A 73 7.55 -7.86 -13.22
C LEU A 73 7.09 -7.08 -11.98
N VAL A 74 6.02 -6.28 -12.09
CA VAL A 74 5.43 -5.59 -10.93
C VAL A 74 4.90 -6.61 -9.93
N THR A 75 4.16 -7.62 -10.38
CA THR A 75 3.66 -8.69 -9.51
C THR A 75 4.80 -9.37 -8.76
N LEU A 76 5.87 -9.78 -9.47
CA LEU A 76 7.04 -10.39 -8.84
C LEU A 76 7.75 -9.45 -7.86
N ALA A 77 7.83 -8.15 -8.15
CA ALA A 77 8.45 -7.18 -7.26
C ALA A 77 7.66 -7.00 -5.96
N VAL A 78 6.33 -6.95 -6.07
CA VAL A 78 5.41 -6.80 -4.94
C VAL A 78 5.35 -8.08 -4.09
N TRP A 79 5.43 -9.25 -4.72
CA TRP A 79 5.34 -10.55 -4.06
C TRP A 79 6.66 -11.04 -3.46
N ARG A 80 7.79 -10.43 -3.81
CA ARG A 80 9.10 -10.72 -3.20
C ARG A 80 9.35 -10.02 -1.86
N GLN A 81 8.43 -9.17 -1.40
CA GLN A 81 8.53 -8.47 -0.13
C GLN A 81 8.17 -9.39 1.05
N SER A 82 8.83 -9.23 2.20
CA SER A 82 8.88 -10.20 3.30
C SER A 82 7.60 -10.35 4.13
N ALA A 83 6.58 -9.52 3.93
CA ALA A 83 5.33 -9.57 4.68
C ALA A 83 4.19 -10.13 3.81
N TRP A 84 4.13 -11.45 3.63
CA TRP A 84 3.01 -12.09 2.93
C TRP A 84 1.76 -12.03 3.82
N GLU A 85 0.69 -11.46 3.29
CA GLU A 85 -0.61 -11.36 3.96
C GLU A 85 -1.65 -12.11 3.14
N PRO A 86 -2.54 -12.88 3.78
CA PRO A 86 -3.61 -13.53 3.05
C PRO A 86 -4.53 -12.48 2.42
N PRO A 87 -5.07 -12.72 1.21
CA PRO A 87 -5.98 -11.78 0.57
C PRO A 87 -7.20 -11.51 1.44
N THR A 88 -7.64 -10.26 1.49
CA THR A 88 -8.91 -9.87 2.11
C THR A 88 -10.09 -10.58 1.44
N ARG A 89 -11.27 -10.53 2.08
CA ARG A 89 -12.49 -11.08 1.49
C ARG A 89 -12.80 -10.46 0.12
N THR A 90 -12.62 -9.14 -0.01
CA THR A 90 -12.83 -8.42 -1.27
C THR A 90 -11.86 -8.89 -2.34
N GLU A 91 -10.57 -9.02 -2.00
CA GLU A 91 -9.55 -9.50 -2.92
C GLU A 91 -9.80 -10.95 -3.36
N SER A 92 -10.13 -11.83 -2.43
CA SER A 92 -10.44 -13.23 -2.70
C SER A 92 -11.63 -13.38 -3.66
N VAL A 93 -12.69 -12.58 -3.46
CA VAL A 93 -13.85 -12.55 -4.36
C VAL A 93 -13.45 -12.06 -5.75
N CYS A 94 -12.67 -10.97 -5.85
CA CYS A 94 -12.23 -10.44 -7.15
C CYS A 94 -11.34 -11.44 -7.89
N MET A 95 -10.38 -12.06 -7.21
CA MET A 95 -9.52 -13.11 -7.77
C MET A 95 -10.35 -14.30 -8.26
N GLY A 96 -11.34 -14.75 -7.48
CA GLY A 96 -12.23 -15.85 -7.86
C GLY A 96 -13.10 -15.52 -9.08
N LEU A 97 -13.67 -14.31 -9.14
CA LEU A 97 -14.45 -13.85 -10.29
C LEU A 97 -13.60 -13.70 -11.55
N SER A 98 -12.40 -13.15 -11.44
CA SER A 98 -11.46 -13.04 -12.57
C SER A 98 -11.02 -14.42 -13.05
N LEU A 99 -10.72 -15.37 -12.15
CA LEU A 99 -10.39 -16.74 -12.53
C LEU A 99 -11.57 -17.44 -13.22
N ALA A 100 -12.79 -17.26 -12.71
CA ALA A 100 -13.99 -17.81 -13.34
C ALA A 100 -14.19 -17.25 -14.75
N ALA A 101 -13.98 -15.94 -14.95
CA ALA A 101 -14.05 -15.33 -16.29
C ALA A 101 -13.03 -15.95 -17.26
N LEU A 102 -11.80 -16.22 -16.81
CA LEU A 102 -10.76 -16.88 -17.62
C LEU A 102 -11.14 -18.33 -17.97
N VAL A 103 -11.72 -19.08 -17.03
CA VAL A 103 -12.19 -20.45 -17.27
C VAL A 103 -13.33 -20.47 -18.28
N VAL A 104 -14.32 -19.58 -18.11
CA VAL A 104 -15.44 -19.43 -19.04
C VAL A 104 -14.91 -19.13 -20.44
N TRP A 105 -14.00 -18.17 -20.57
CA TRP A 105 -13.36 -17.87 -21.86
C TRP A 105 -12.71 -19.10 -22.50
N GLY A 106 -11.90 -19.84 -21.73
CA GLY A 106 -11.22 -21.05 -22.20
C GLY A 106 -12.17 -22.16 -22.68
N VAL A 107 -13.37 -22.24 -22.13
CA VAL A 107 -14.40 -23.21 -22.54
C VAL A 107 -15.09 -22.79 -23.83
N PHE A 108 -15.44 -21.51 -23.97
CA PHE A 108 -16.26 -21.06 -25.10
C PHE A 108 -15.47 -20.79 -26.38
N GLN A 109 -14.15 -20.53 -26.30
CA GLN A 109 -13.26 -20.30 -27.46
C GLN A 109 -13.83 -19.30 -28.48
N SER A 110 -14.67 -18.37 -28.02
CA SER A 110 -15.41 -17.42 -28.85
C SER A 110 -14.86 -16.03 -28.61
N ALA A 111 -14.38 -15.39 -29.68
CA ALA A 111 -13.85 -14.02 -29.62
C ALA A 111 -14.88 -13.05 -29.01
N PHE A 112 -16.16 -13.17 -29.38
CA PHE A 112 -17.21 -12.29 -28.86
C PHE A 112 -17.37 -12.40 -27.33
N TRP A 113 -17.49 -13.62 -26.81
CA TRP A 113 -17.61 -13.83 -25.36
C TRP A 113 -16.33 -13.49 -24.61
N ALA A 114 -15.16 -13.64 -25.26
CA ALA A 114 -13.87 -13.17 -24.72
C ALA A 114 -13.91 -11.66 -24.44
N HIS A 115 -14.24 -10.85 -25.44
CA HIS A 115 -14.29 -9.39 -25.28
C HIS A 115 -15.34 -8.98 -24.23
N MET A 116 -16.52 -9.61 -24.20
CA MET A 116 -17.56 -9.27 -23.22
C MET A 116 -17.18 -9.65 -21.78
N LEU A 117 -16.48 -10.78 -21.58
CA LEU A 117 -15.99 -11.18 -20.26
C LEU A 117 -14.90 -10.24 -19.76
N VAL A 118 -14.00 -9.80 -20.64
CA VAL A 118 -12.92 -8.88 -20.30
C VAL A 118 -13.47 -7.51 -19.91
N VAL A 119 -14.49 -7.00 -20.63
CA VAL A 119 -15.20 -5.74 -20.28
C VAL A 119 -15.76 -5.77 -18.86
N VAL A 120 -16.23 -6.93 -18.38
CA VAL A 120 -16.73 -7.09 -17.00
C VAL A 120 -15.60 -7.35 -16.00
N ALA A 121 -14.56 -8.09 -16.42
CA ALA A 121 -13.45 -8.46 -15.55
C ALA A 121 -12.55 -7.28 -15.18
N ILE A 122 -12.39 -6.30 -16.07
CA ILE A 122 -11.55 -5.11 -15.80
C ILE A 122 -12.05 -4.35 -14.57
N PRO A 123 -13.30 -3.85 -14.47
CA PRO A 123 -13.73 -3.12 -13.28
C PRO A 123 -13.58 -3.94 -12.00
N ILE A 124 -13.88 -5.25 -12.05
CA ILE A 124 -13.72 -6.16 -10.90
C ILE A 124 -12.26 -6.20 -10.45
N SER A 125 -11.31 -6.27 -11.39
CA SER A 125 -9.88 -6.28 -11.08
C SER A 125 -9.37 -4.97 -10.46
N PHE A 126 -10.08 -3.85 -10.67
CA PHE A 126 -9.75 -2.56 -10.07
C PHE A 126 -10.30 -2.38 -8.65
N VAL A 127 -11.31 -3.16 -8.24
CA VAL A 127 -11.94 -3.05 -6.91
C VAL A 127 -10.94 -3.10 -5.75
N PRO A 128 -9.94 -4.02 -5.71
CA PRO A 128 -8.98 -4.03 -4.62
C PRO A 128 -8.07 -2.79 -4.61
N THR A 129 -7.71 -2.29 -5.79
CA THR A 129 -6.91 -1.05 -5.92
C THR A 129 -7.72 0.16 -5.48
N TRP A 130 -9.00 0.26 -5.87
CA TRP A 130 -9.90 1.32 -5.39
C TRP A 130 -10.03 1.28 -3.87
N ALA A 131 -10.26 0.10 -3.28
CA ALA A 131 -10.33 -0.06 -1.84
C ALA A 131 -9.01 0.37 -1.16
N SER A 132 -7.86 0.01 -1.74
CA SER A 132 -6.54 0.39 -1.25
C SER A 132 -6.34 1.92 -1.24
N VAL A 133 -6.73 2.61 -2.31
CA VAL A 133 -6.60 4.07 -2.45
C VAL A 133 -7.62 4.84 -1.62
N MET A 134 -8.82 4.29 -1.44
CA MET A 134 -9.83 4.86 -0.54
C MET A 134 -9.34 4.85 0.91
N ALA A 135 -8.57 3.83 1.31
CA ALA A 135 -7.97 3.77 2.63
C ALA A 135 -6.78 4.74 2.78
N ASP A 136 -5.88 4.78 1.80
CA ASP A 136 -4.78 5.73 1.76
C ASP A 136 -4.41 6.05 0.30
N ARG A 137 -4.56 7.32 -0.09
CA ARG A 137 -4.26 7.80 -1.44
C ARG A 137 -2.79 7.67 -1.81
N GLU A 138 -1.90 7.68 -0.82
CA GLU A 138 -0.46 7.56 -1.04
C GLU A 138 -0.07 6.16 -1.54
N HIS A 139 -0.92 5.14 -1.34
CA HIS A 139 -0.64 3.79 -1.84
C HIS A 139 -0.45 3.73 -3.36
N GLU A 140 -1.16 4.54 -4.14
CA GLU A 140 -1.10 4.48 -5.60
C GLU A 140 -0.65 5.81 -6.23
N ARG A 141 0.10 6.63 -5.47
CA ARG A 141 0.56 7.97 -5.87
C ARG A 141 1.58 7.94 -7.02
N SER A 142 1.07 7.76 -8.23
CA SER A 142 1.87 7.60 -9.44
C SER A 142 1.31 8.42 -10.61
N PRO A 143 2.16 9.10 -11.41
CA PRO A 143 1.73 9.75 -12.64
C PRO A 143 1.31 8.74 -13.72
N ALA A 144 1.60 7.45 -13.52
CA ALA A 144 1.26 6.38 -14.44
C ALA A 144 -0.24 6.31 -14.73
N TRP A 145 -1.10 6.52 -13.72
CA TRP A 145 -2.56 6.51 -13.90
C TRP A 145 -3.03 7.57 -14.89
N GLY A 146 -2.44 8.77 -14.85
CA GLY A 146 -2.73 9.82 -15.83
C GLY A 146 -2.18 9.51 -17.21
N LEU A 147 -0.99 8.91 -17.28
CA LEU A 147 -0.38 8.50 -18.55
C LEU A 147 -1.19 7.39 -19.23
N TRP A 148 -1.64 6.35 -18.51
CA TRP A 148 -2.56 5.35 -19.04
C TRP A 148 -3.87 5.99 -19.50
N THR A 149 -4.48 6.86 -18.69
CA THR A 149 -5.70 7.60 -19.07
C THR A 149 -5.54 8.36 -20.40
N ILE A 150 -4.44 9.09 -20.57
CA ILE A 150 -4.15 9.83 -21.81
C ILE A 150 -3.91 8.86 -22.98
N GLY A 151 -3.22 7.75 -22.73
CA GLY A 151 -2.97 6.70 -23.71
C GLY A 151 -4.27 6.06 -24.22
N ASP A 152 -5.18 5.72 -23.31
CA ASP A 152 -6.46 5.10 -23.66
C ASP A 152 -7.35 6.07 -24.40
N LEU A 153 -7.36 7.35 -24.00
CA LEU A 153 -8.10 8.40 -24.70
C LEU A 153 -7.57 8.59 -26.12
N ALA A 154 -6.24 8.56 -26.31
CA ALA A 154 -5.62 8.62 -27.63
C ALA A 154 -5.98 7.39 -28.49
N THR A 155 -5.97 6.19 -27.90
CA THR A 155 -6.36 4.94 -28.58
C THR A 155 -7.82 4.99 -29.01
N LEU A 156 -8.72 5.40 -28.12
CA LEU A 156 -10.14 5.57 -28.41
C LEU A 156 -10.36 6.58 -29.55
N PHE A 157 -9.63 7.69 -29.55
CA PHE A 157 -9.69 8.68 -30.62
C PHE A 157 -9.24 8.10 -31.97
N VAL A 158 -8.14 7.32 -32.02
CA VAL A 158 -7.63 6.67 -33.23
C VAL A 158 -8.68 5.73 -33.84
N ILE A 159 -9.36 4.93 -33.01
CA ILE A 159 -10.39 4.00 -33.45
C ILE A 159 -11.64 4.74 -33.94
N ILE A 160 -12.14 5.71 -33.18
CA ILE A 160 -13.33 6.50 -33.55
C ILE A 160 -13.09 7.29 -34.84
N ALA A 161 -11.88 7.83 -35.03
CA ALA A 161 -11.49 8.55 -36.23
C ALA A 161 -11.32 7.66 -37.48
N GLY A 162 -11.51 6.33 -37.34
CA GLY A 162 -11.48 5.39 -38.46
C GLY A 162 -10.08 5.08 -38.98
N LEU A 163 -9.05 5.26 -38.15
CA LEU A 163 -7.67 4.93 -38.51
C LEU A 163 -7.32 3.45 -38.29
N GLN A 164 -8.14 2.75 -37.51
CA GLN A 164 -8.05 1.31 -37.27
C GLN A 164 -9.46 0.72 -37.41
N ASP A 165 -9.57 -0.39 -38.14
CA ASP A 165 -10.83 -1.11 -38.33
C ASP A 165 -11.07 -2.12 -37.18
N GLU A 166 -11.06 -1.60 -35.95
CA GLU A 166 -11.11 -2.36 -34.68
C GLU A 166 -12.28 -1.84 -33.80
N ARG A 167 -13.44 -1.56 -34.41
CA ARG A 167 -14.60 -0.99 -33.69
C ARG A 167 -15.16 -1.89 -32.59
N SER A 168 -14.89 -3.21 -32.64
CA SER A 168 -15.24 -4.16 -31.58
C SER A 168 -14.54 -3.87 -30.25
N GLU A 169 -13.40 -3.17 -30.27
CA GLU A 169 -12.58 -2.89 -29.09
C GLU A 169 -13.04 -1.66 -28.31
N ILE A 170 -13.97 -0.87 -28.87
CA ILE A 170 -14.45 0.38 -28.23
C ILE A 170 -14.97 0.15 -26.80
N PRO A 171 -15.82 -0.86 -26.51
CA PRO A 171 -16.30 -1.09 -25.16
C PRO A 171 -15.17 -1.40 -24.17
N TYR A 172 -14.19 -2.19 -24.60
CA TYR A 172 -13.02 -2.56 -23.81
C TYR A 172 -12.20 -1.33 -23.43
N ILE A 173 -11.77 -0.56 -24.44
CA ILE A 173 -10.94 0.64 -24.25
C ILE A 173 -11.68 1.70 -23.45
N PHE A 174 -12.99 1.83 -23.64
CA PHE A 174 -13.78 2.77 -22.84
C PHE A 174 -13.80 2.39 -21.36
N VAL A 175 -13.92 1.10 -21.04
CA VAL A 175 -13.89 0.62 -19.66
C VAL A 175 -12.50 0.80 -19.04
N GLU A 176 -11.42 0.49 -19.77
CA GLU A 176 -10.05 0.77 -19.32
C GLU A 176 -9.85 2.26 -19.02
N LEU A 177 -10.25 3.12 -19.97
CA LEU A 177 -10.18 4.58 -19.81
C LEU A 177 -10.89 5.04 -18.54
N VAL A 178 -12.10 4.54 -18.28
CA VAL A 178 -12.86 4.88 -17.05
C VAL A 178 -12.13 4.39 -15.81
N CYS A 179 -11.60 3.17 -15.81
CA CYS A 179 -10.88 2.62 -14.67
C CYS A 179 -9.59 3.41 -14.37
N HIS A 180 -8.77 3.68 -15.38
CA HIS A 180 -7.57 4.50 -15.23
C HIS A 180 -7.87 5.94 -14.83
N ALA A 181 -8.88 6.58 -15.45
CA ALA A 181 -9.29 7.94 -15.11
C ALA A 181 -9.81 8.03 -13.66
N SER A 182 -10.57 7.02 -13.21
CA SER A 182 -11.06 6.95 -11.83
C SER A 182 -9.91 6.86 -10.83
N MET A 183 -8.92 6.00 -11.08
CA MET A 183 -7.71 5.91 -10.28
C MET A 183 -6.95 7.23 -10.25
N TRP A 184 -6.78 7.85 -11.41
CA TRP A 184 -6.11 9.14 -11.51
C TRP A 184 -6.81 10.23 -10.70
N PHE A 185 -8.15 10.28 -10.75
CA PHE A 185 -8.94 11.20 -9.95
C PHE A 185 -8.85 10.92 -8.44
N MET A 186 -8.89 9.65 -8.05
CA MET A 186 -8.83 9.23 -6.64
C MET A 186 -7.45 9.51 -6.01
N VAL A 187 -6.37 9.30 -6.76
CA VAL A 187 -4.99 9.55 -6.32
C VAL A 187 -4.65 11.05 -6.33
N GLY A 188 -5.33 11.83 -7.19
CA GLY A 188 -5.19 13.28 -7.29
C GLY A 188 -4.65 13.72 -8.64
N LEU A 189 -5.36 14.66 -9.27
CA LEU A 189 -4.99 15.21 -10.59
C LEU A 189 -3.63 15.93 -10.57
N ALA A 190 -3.08 16.32 -9.41
CA ALA A 190 -1.75 16.94 -9.38
C ALA A 190 -0.60 15.98 -9.73
N THR A 191 -0.86 14.68 -9.86
CA THR A 191 0.08 13.71 -10.42
C THR A 191 0.36 13.90 -11.93
N ILE A 192 -0.32 14.84 -12.60
CA ILE A 192 -0.08 15.23 -14.02
C ILE A 192 1.41 15.46 -14.32
N ASN A 193 2.16 16.02 -13.38
CA ASN A 193 3.60 16.23 -13.55
C ASN A 193 4.37 15.02 -12.98
N PRO A 194 5.01 14.20 -13.84
CA PRO A 194 5.76 13.03 -13.38
C PRO A 194 6.86 13.45 -12.42
N PHE A 195 7.58 14.52 -12.74
CA PHE A 195 8.67 15.06 -11.91
C PHE A 195 8.17 15.50 -10.53
N ARG A 196 6.99 16.15 -10.45
CA ARG A 196 6.40 16.56 -9.16
C ARG A 196 5.99 15.35 -8.31
N SER A 197 5.46 14.30 -8.94
CA SER A 197 5.09 13.05 -8.27
C SER A 197 6.29 12.29 -7.69
N PHE A 198 7.50 12.53 -8.22
CA PHE A 198 8.77 11.98 -7.72
C PHE A 198 9.60 12.94 -6.86
N GLY A 199 9.03 14.08 -6.44
CA GLY A 199 9.71 15.05 -5.56
C GLY A 199 10.67 16.02 -6.25
N PHE A 200 10.69 16.10 -7.58
CA PHE A 200 11.49 17.09 -8.32
C PHE A 200 10.74 18.43 -8.40
N ALA A 201 11.00 19.31 -7.42
CA ALA A 201 10.35 20.61 -7.33
C ALA A 201 11.07 21.68 -8.18
N ARG A 202 10.46 22.11 -9.31
CA ARG A 202 10.60 23.46 -9.92
C ARG A 202 9.74 23.60 -11.19
N GLY A 203 8.77 24.53 -11.21
CA GLY A 203 8.03 24.94 -12.42
C GLY A 203 6.75 25.78 -12.17
N PRO A 204 6.33 26.66 -13.10
CA PRO A 204 5.34 27.74 -12.85
C PRO A 204 3.85 27.36 -13.04
N PHE A 205 3.51 26.15 -13.47
CA PHE A 205 2.11 25.74 -13.69
C PHE A 205 1.54 25.06 -12.45
N PHE A 206 0.91 25.85 -11.58
CA PHE A 206 0.27 25.41 -10.34
C PHE A 206 -1.24 25.24 -10.54
N ILE A 207 -1.73 23.99 -10.48
CA ILE A 207 -3.07 23.73 -9.97
C ILE A 207 -2.94 23.58 -8.46
N ARG A 208 -3.74 24.37 -7.75
CA ARG A 208 -3.74 24.61 -6.32
C ARG A 208 -4.29 23.39 -5.58
N GLU A 209 -3.44 22.38 -5.36
CA GLU A 209 -3.70 21.36 -4.34
C GLU A 209 -3.38 21.95 -2.97
N ILE A 210 -4.31 21.76 -2.04
CA ILE A 210 -4.21 22.10 -0.63
C ILE A 210 -3.19 21.13 -0.02
N ASP A 211 -1.91 21.41 -0.23
CA ASP A 211 -0.82 20.85 0.55
C ASP A 211 0.13 22.03 0.80
N ARG A 212 -0.28 22.87 1.75
CA ARG A 212 0.65 23.84 2.34
C ARG A 212 1.76 23.00 2.96
N GLY A 213 3.01 23.34 2.66
CA GLY A 213 4.19 22.59 3.06
C GLY A 213 4.42 22.58 4.57
N GLU A 214 3.56 21.87 5.30
CA GLU A 214 3.87 21.36 6.61
C GLU A 214 4.70 20.08 6.42
N PRO A 215 5.87 19.97 7.07
CA PRO A 215 6.62 18.72 7.05
C PRO A 215 5.71 17.63 7.61
N ARG A 216 5.54 16.52 6.86
CA ARG A 216 4.85 15.34 7.38
C ARG A 216 5.57 14.92 8.66
N ILE A 217 4.85 14.93 9.79
CA ILE A 217 5.40 14.62 11.11
C ILE A 217 5.96 13.18 11.14
N PHE A 218 5.35 12.28 10.36
CA PHE A 218 5.72 10.88 10.21
C PHE A 218 5.91 10.50 8.75
N ALA A 219 6.82 9.56 8.51
CA ALA A 219 6.93 8.83 7.26
C ALA A 219 6.68 7.34 7.55
N ILE A 220 5.77 6.71 6.81
CA ILE A 220 5.53 5.26 6.93
C ILE A 220 6.41 4.59 5.88
N GLY A 221 7.18 3.57 6.28
CA GLY A 221 7.99 2.75 5.39
C GLY A 221 7.85 1.27 5.72
N GLU A 222 8.78 0.47 5.21
CA GLU A 222 8.90 -0.95 5.53
C GLU A 222 10.33 -1.28 5.95
N ASN A 223 10.47 -2.20 6.91
CA ASN A 223 11.74 -2.82 7.31
C ASN A 223 11.56 -4.35 7.37
N HIS A 224 12.51 -5.07 7.97
CA HIS A 224 12.42 -6.53 8.09
C HIS A 224 11.30 -7.02 9.02
N LEU A 225 10.66 -6.13 9.79
CA LEU A 225 9.51 -6.41 10.66
C LEU A 225 8.16 -6.14 9.98
N GLY A 226 8.15 -5.58 8.76
CA GLY A 226 6.95 -5.15 8.06
C GLY A 226 6.83 -3.63 8.02
N LYS A 227 5.62 -3.09 8.20
CA LYS A 227 5.40 -1.64 8.25
C LYS A 227 6.11 -1.03 9.45
N ALA A 228 6.69 0.14 9.26
CA ALA A 228 7.41 0.88 10.29
C ALA A 228 7.14 2.38 10.20
N VAL A 229 7.24 3.07 11.33
CA VAL A 229 7.03 4.51 11.44
C VAL A 229 8.38 5.18 11.62
N PHE A 230 8.68 6.14 10.76
CA PHE A 230 9.89 6.95 10.81
C PHE A 230 9.54 8.40 11.14
N ALA A 231 10.43 9.06 11.88
CA ALA A 231 10.29 10.47 12.19
C ALA A 231 10.43 11.32 10.91
N GLY A 232 9.42 12.11 10.55
CA GLY A 232 9.53 13.07 9.45
C GLY A 232 10.08 14.43 9.87
N VAL A 233 10.08 14.69 11.19
CA VAL A 233 10.63 15.86 11.87
C VAL A 233 11.45 15.42 13.08
N PRO A 234 12.40 16.23 13.58
CA PRO A 234 13.11 15.87 14.80
C PRO A 234 12.17 15.92 16.01
N PHE A 235 12.31 14.96 16.94
CA PHE A 235 11.68 15.01 18.26
C PHE A 235 12.76 15.14 19.34
N ALA A 236 12.61 16.15 20.21
CA ALA A 236 13.48 16.30 21.38
C ALA A 236 13.07 15.31 22.48
N THR A 237 14.04 14.93 23.31
CA THR A 237 13.84 14.11 24.50
C THR A 237 12.68 14.64 25.36
N GLY A 238 11.76 13.76 25.75
CA GLY A 238 10.54 14.09 26.51
C GLY A 238 9.38 14.64 25.66
N GLY A 239 9.63 15.00 24.40
CA GLY A 239 8.63 15.51 23.48
C GLY A 239 7.53 14.49 23.15
N ARG A 240 6.30 14.96 23.05
CA ARG A 240 5.14 14.15 22.65
C ARG A 240 5.22 13.84 21.15
N ILE A 241 5.09 12.56 20.80
CA ILE A 241 5.13 12.06 19.44
C ILE A 241 3.71 11.89 18.90
N VAL A 242 2.95 10.95 19.47
CA VAL A 242 1.59 10.62 19.04
C VAL A 242 0.74 10.18 20.23
N GLU A 243 -0.58 10.30 20.09
CA GLU A 243 -1.55 9.76 21.04
C GLU A 243 -1.98 8.37 20.58
N PHE A 244 -1.99 7.41 21.50
CA PHE A 244 -2.55 6.09 21.25
C PHE A 244 -4.06 6.16 21.47
N LYS A 245 -4.83 5.79 20.44
CA LYS A 245 -6.29 5.88 20.43
C LYS A 245 -6.88 4.52 20.09
N GLY A 246 -8.17 4.35 20.37
CA GLY A 246 -8.90 3.17 19.92
C GLY A 246 -10.05 2.81 20.84
N PRO A 247 -10.85 1.80 20.44
CA PRO A 247 -11.91 1.27 21.28
C PRO A 247 -11.30 0.60 22.51
N ARG A 248 -11.83 0.94 23.70
CA ARG A 248 -11.49 0.24 24.94
C ARG A 248 -12.33 -1.04 25.05
N LEU A 249 -11.65 -2.17 25.20
CA LEU A 249 -12.25 -3.50 25.26
C LEU A 249 -11.84 -4.18 26.57
N HIS A 250 -12.76 -4.91 27.17
CA HIS A 250 -12.45 -5.78 28.30
C HIS A 250 -11.72 -7.04 27.80
N LYS A 251 -10.80 -7.62 28.58
CA LYS A 251 -9.98 -8.79 28.16
C LYS A 251 -10.79 -9.99 27.66
N ARG A 252 -11.99 -10.19 28.22
CA ARG A 252 -12.95 -11.24 27.80
C ARG A 252 -13.54 -11.05 26.41
N MET A 253 -13.43 -9.86 25.83
CA MET A 253 -13.90 -9.52 24.49
C MET A 253 -12.77 -9.57 23.45
N LEU A 254 -11.54 -9.85 23.88
CA LEU A 254 -10.44 -10.04 22.95
C LEU A 254 -10.69 -11.32 22.13
N PRO A 255 -10.35 -11.33 20.83
CA PRO A 255 -10.42 -12.54 20.02
C PRO A 255 -9.55 -13.66 20.62
N ASP A 256 -10.05 -14.90 20.63
CA ASP A 256 -9.33 -16.07 21.18
C ASP A 256 -7.98 -16.34 20.49
N LEU A 257 -7.81 -15.86 19.25
CA LEU A 257 -6.57 -15.95 18.48
C LEU A 257 -6.08 -14.53 18.14
N ILE A 258 -5.30 -13.94 19.03
CA ILE A 258 -4.46 -12.79 18.70
C ILE A 258 -3.27 -13.32 17.90
N ALA A 259 -3.44 -13.44 16.58
CA ALA A 259 -2.40 -13.91 15.67
C ALA A 259 -2.30 -12.97 14.46
N GLY A 260 -1.08 -12.51 14.14
CA GLY A 260 -0.82 -11.66 12.98
C GLY A 260 -1.24 -10.21 13.18
N GLN A 261 -1.80 -9.56 12.14
CA GLN A 261 -2.22 -8.14 12.20
C GLN A 261 -3.30 -7.81 13.26
N ALA A 262 -3.87 -8.82 13.92
CA ALA A 262 -4.78 -8.68 15.05
C ALA A 262 -4.05 -8.42 16.39
N ASP A 263 -2.72 -8.39 16.41
CA ASP A 263 -1.88 -8.20 17.61
C ASP A 263 -1.58 -6.73 17.94
N ARG A 264 -2.56 -5.85 17.70
CA ARG A 264 -2.44 -4.40 17.91
C ARG A 264 -3.25 -3.94 19.13
N PHE A 265 -3.40 -4.83 20.11
CA PHE A 265 -4.07 -4.51 21.36
C PHE A 265 -3.03 -4.05 22.37
N VAL A 266 -3.11 -2.80 22.80
CA VAL A 266 -2.26 -2.28 23.87
C VAL A 266 -3.01 -2.44 25.17
N GLN A 267 -2.44 -3.15 26.14
CA GLN A 267 -3.03 -3.23 27.46
C GLN A 267 -2.97 -1.84 28.12
N ILE A 268 -4.08 -1.41 28.70
CA ILE A 268 -4.21 -0.06 29.27
C ILE A 268 -4.68 -0.07 30.73
N ASP A 269 -4.96 -1.26 31.25
CA ASP A 269 -5.41 -1.55 32.60
C ASP A 269 -5.25 -3.07 32.86
N GLU A 270 -5.46 -3.52 34.10
CA GLU A 270 -5.40 -4.95 34.45
C GLU A 270 -6.37 -5.80 33.60
N ASP A 271 -7.56 -5.26 33.31
CA ASP A 271 -8.63 -5.96 32.62
C ASP A 271 -9.00 -5.38 31.25
N HIS A 272 -8.31 -4.32 30.79
CA HIS A 272 -8.71 -3.60 29.58
C HIS A 272 -7.56 -3.39 28.59
N TYR A 273 -7.93 -3.44 27.33
CA TYR A 273 -7.08 -3.24 26.18
C TYR A 273 -7.63 -2.13 25.29
N MET A 274 -6.73 -1.38 24.66
CA MET A 274 -7.02 -0.46 23.58
C MET A 274 -6.86 -1.22 22.27
N GLY A 275 -7.93 -1.31 21.48
CA GLY A 275 -7.88 -1.87 20.13
C GLY A 275 -7.29 -0.90 19.12
N PRO A 276 -7.06 -1.38 17.88
CA PRO A 276 -6.44 -0.59 16.83
C PRO A 276 -7.24 0.67 16.49
N SER A 277 -6.53 1.77 16.27
CA SER A 277 -7.09 3.08 15.94
C SER A 277 -7.33 3.26 14.44
N GLY A 278 -6.62 2.49 13.61
CA GLY A 278 -6.46 2.69 12.16
C GLY A 278 -5.41 3.75 11.80
N GLY A 279 -4.76 4.36 12.79
CA GLY A 279 -3.80 5.44 12.68
C GLY A 279 -2.33 4.99 12.65
N VAL A 280 -1.42 5.94 12.82
CA VAL A 280 0.03 5.70 12.79
C VAL A 280 0.53 4.99 14.06
N ASP A 281 -0.17 5.12 15.18
CA ASP A 281 0.09 4.46 16.46
C ASP A 281 0.06 2.93 16.34
N ASP A 282 -0.83 2.39 15.50
CA ASP A 282 -0.96 0.96 15.19
C ASP A 282 0.26 0.35 14.46
N LEU A 283 1.17 1.18 13.96
CA LEU A 283 2.29 0.79 13.10
C LEU A 283 3.66 0.93 13.78
N ILE A 284 3.69 1.34 15.05
CA ILE A 284 4.94 1.61 15.77
C ILE A 284 5.49 0.30 16.36
N ASN A 285 6.63 -0.14 15.82
CA ASN A 285 7.23 -1.42 16.14
C ASN A 285 7.87 -1.47 17.53
N HIS A 286 8.10 -2.71 17.97
CA HIS A 286 8.87 -3.01 19.16
C HIS A 286 10.39 -2.83 18.93
N SER A 287 11.09 -2.30 19.93
CA SER A 287 12.54 -2.48 20.10
C SER A 287 12.90 -2.76 21.56
N CYS A 288 13.87 -3.64 21.80
CA CYS A 288 14.46 -3.86 23.13
C CYS A 288 15.37 -2.70 23.58
N ASP A 289 15.82 -1.86 22.64
CA ASP A 289 16.44 -0.56 22.92
C ASP A 289 15.63 0.53 22.21
N PRO A 290 14.48 0.93 22.78
CA PRO A 290 13.57 1.85 22.12
C PRO A 290 14.09 3.29 22.16
N ASN A 291 13.51 4.16 21.34
CA ASN A 291 13.72 5.60 21.39
C ASN A 291 12.47 6.38 21.84
N ALA A 292 11.36 5.69 22.04
CA ALA A 292 10.13 6.24 22.59
C ALA A 292 9.48 5.29 23.64
N GLY A 293 8.54 5.80 24.41
CA GLY A 293 7.78 5.02 25.38
C GLY A 293 6.42 5.65 25.71
N LEU A 294 5.47 4.81 26.14
CA LEU A 294 4.12 5.25 26.48
C LEU A 294 4.10 5.91 27.87
N ARG A 295 3.37 7.01 27.97
CA ARG A 295 3.03 7.67 29.22
C ARG A 295 1.52 7.68 29.40
N PHE A 296 1.10 7.24 30.59
CA PHE A 296 -0.30 7.20 31.01
C PHE A 296 -0.57 8.44 31.84
N CYS A 297 -1.49 9.29 31.38
CA CYS A 297 -1.92 10.47 32.12
C CYS A 297 -3.45 10.63 32.05
N GLU A 298 -4.00 11.53 32.87
CA GLU A 298 -5.46 11.69 33.04
C GLU A 298 -6.20 11.99 31.73
N HIS A 299 -5.51 12.59 30.75
CA HIS A 299 -6.10 13.00 29.47
C HIS A 299 -5.86 12.01 28.33
N GLY A 300 -5.20 10.87 28.58
CA GLY A 300 -4.95 9.85 27.56
C GLY A 300 -3.61 9.15 27.68
N ILE A 301 -3.27 8.39 26.64
CA ILE A 301 -2.01 7.64 26.55
C ILE A 301 -1.21 8.20 25.39
N PHE A 302 0.01 8.65 25.67
CA PHE A 302 0.84 9.34 24.68
C PHE A 302 2.20 8.68 24.58
N LEU A 303 2.67 8.50 23.35
CA LEU A 303 4.04 8.09 23.08
C LEU A 303 4.95 9.31 23.14
N HIS A 304 5.98 9.25 23.98
CA HIS A 304 6.96 10.31 24.17
C HIS A 304 8.36 9.83 23.78
N ALA A 305 9.17 10.73 23.24
CA ALA A 305 10.57 10.46 22.96
C ALA A 305 11.35 10.29 24.29
N ILE A 306 12.20 9.27 24.40
CA ILE A 306 13.04 9.03 25.59
C ILE A 306 14.50 9.46 25.38
N ARG A 307 14.83 9.77 24.12
CA ARG A 307 16.05 10.45 23.66
C ARG A 307 15.68 11.31 22.46
N ASP A 308 16.61 12.12 21.97
CA ASP A 308 16.41 12.85 20.71
C ASP A 308 16.27 11.86 19.54
N ILE A 309 15.31 12.13 18.65
CA ILE A 309 15.00 11.32 17.46
C ILE A 309 15.19 12.21 16.23
N ALA A 310 16.14 11.87 15.36
CA ALA A 310 16.39 12.59 14.13
C ALA A 310 15.38 12.21 13.02
N PRO A 311 15.14 13.10 12.03
CA PRO A 311 14.37 12.74 10.84
C PRO A 311 14.95 11.51 10.14
N GLY A 312 14.08 10.57 9.77
CA GLY A 312 14.44 9.29 9.15
C GLY A 312 14.76 8.17 10.14
N GLU A 313 14.85 8.42 11.45
CA GLU A 313 14.94 7.36 12.44
C GLU A 313 13.60 6.64 12.62
N GLU A 314 13.65 5.31 12.77
CA GLU A 314 12.47 4.52 13.13
C GLU A 314 12.07 4.82 14.58
N ILE A 315 10.79 5.11 14.80
CA ILE A 315 10.21 5.30 16.13
C ILE A 315 9.78 3.93 16.64
N THR A 316 10.27 3.56 17.83
CA THR A 316 10.01 2.26 18.45
C THR A 316 9.78 2.39 19.95
N TRP A 317 9.02 1.46 20.53
CA TRP A 317 8.80 1.38 21.98
C TRP A 317 8.86 -0.07 22.48
N ASP A 318 8.96 -0.26 23.80
CA ASP A 318 9.04 -1.59 24.38
C ASP A 318 7.66 -2.11 24.81
N TYR A 319 7.11 -3.08 24.10
CA TYR A 319 5.74 -3.58 24.35
C TYR A 319 5.57 -4.14 25.76
N SER A 320 6.64 -4.71 26.32
CA SER A 320 6.67 -5.25 27.68
C SER A 320 6.26 -4.21 28.73
N THR A 321 6.42 -2.91 28.45
CA THR A 321 6.03 -1.83 29.38
C THR A 321 4.53 -1.62 29.51
N THR A 322 3.71 -2.48 28.90
CA THR A 322 2.25 -2.49 29.09
C THR A 322 1.69 -3.86 29.49
N LEU A 323 2.50 -4.92 29.44
CA LEU A 323 2.01 -6.29 29.58
C LEU A 323 1.96 -6.71 31.05
N TYR A 324 0.74 -6.99 31.53
CA TYR A 324 0.44 -7.47 32.88
C TYR A 324 -0.34 -8.79 32.83
N GLU A 325 0.29 -9.87 33.34
CA GLU A 325 -0.30 -11.22 33.39
C GLU A 325 -0.93 -11.66 32.05
N SER A 326 -0.38 -11.17 30.94
CA SER A 326 -0.99 -11.33 29.61
C SER A 326 -0.82 -12.76 29.10
N ARG A 327 0.23 -13.46 29.58
CA ARG A 327 0.74 -14.73 29.00
C ARG A 327 1.08 -14.62 27.51
N TRP A 328 1.11 -13.41 26.97
CA TRP A 328 1.47 -13.12 25.59
C TRP A 328 2.99 -13.09 25.49
N GLN A 329 3.52 -13.71 24.43
CA GLN A 329 4.94 -13.67 24.13
C GLN A 329 5.15 -13.55 22.62
N MET A 330 6.23 -12.87 22.24
CA MET A 330 6.63 -12.71 20.85
C MET A 330 8.13 -12.92 20.69
N GLU A 331 8.53 -13.69 19.67
CA GLU A 331 9.92 -13.76 19.23
C GLU A 331 10.37 -12.40 18.69
N CYS A 332 11.37 -11.80 19.34
CA CYS A 332 11.85 -10.48 19.02
C CYS A 332 12.88 -10.50 17.89
N GLN A 333 12.58 -9.76 16.82
CA GLN A 333 13.49 -9.57 15.69
C GLN A 333 13.97 -8.12 15.56
N CYS A 334 13.98 -7.32 16.64
CA CYS A 334 14.32 -5.89 16.56
C CYS A 334 15.77 -5.59 16.11
N ARG A 335 16.67 -6.58 16.15
CA ARG A 335 18.10 -6.46 15.79
C ARG A 335 18.91 -5.45 16.61
N SER A 336 18.39 -4.97 17.75
CA SER A 336 19.19 -4.24 18.72
C SER A 336 20.35 -5.12 19.23
N ILE A 337 21.49 -4.50 19.54
CA ILE A 337 22.62 -5.19 20.17
C ILE A 337 22.26 -5.75 21.56
N THR A 338 21.26 -5.15 22.23
CA THR A 338 20.70 -5.58 23.50
C THR A 338 19.37 -6.32 23.33
N CYS A 339 19.12 -6.93 22.16
CA CYS A 339 17.90 -7.69 21.92
C CYS A 339 17.74 -8.83 22.94
N ARG A 340 16.55 -8.94 23.54
CA ARG A 340 16.21 -9.97 24.53
C ARG A 340 15.79 -11.30 23.92
N GLY A 341 15.56 -11.35 22.60
CA GLY A 341 15.10 -12.54 21.88
C GLY A 341 13.61 -12.85 22.07
N VAL A 342 13.03 -12.59 23.23
CA VAL A 342 11.59 -12.73 23.51
C VAL A 342 11.06 -11.48 24.20
N VAL A 343 9.86 -11.05 23.81
CA VAL A 343 9.06 -10.02 24.47
C VAL A 343 7.95 -10.70 25.27
N GLY A 344 7.70 -10.24 26.49
CA GLY A 344 6.71 -10.82 27.40
C GLY A 344 6.26 -9.82 28.45
N ASP A 345 5.75 -10.32 29.58
CA ASP A 345 5.22 -9.49 30.66
C ASP A 345 6.32 -8.62 31.29
N PHE A 346 5.94 -7.44 31.81
CA PHE A 346 6.89 -6.52 32.44
C PHE A 346 7.65 -7.15 33.61
N SER A 347 7.01 -8.08 34.31
CA SER A 347 7.59 -8.85 35.42
C SER A 347 8.78 -9.71 35.00
N ASP A 348 8.88 -10.08 33.72
CA ASP A 348 9.92 -10.95 33.19
C ASP A 348 11.19 -10.18 32.80
N LEU A 349 11.12 -8.84 32.81
CA LEU A 349 12.27 -7.99 32.53
C LEU A 349 13.28 -8.04 33.67
N ALA A 350 14.57 -7.97 33.30
CA ALA A 350 15.66 -7.80 34.26
C ALA A 350 15.46 -6.53 35.09
N GLU A 351 15.86 -6.55 36.37
CA GLU A 351 15.54 -5.49 37.32
C GLU A 351 16.12 -4.13 36.93
N ASP A 352 17.31 -4.11 36.33
CA ASP A 352 17.95 -2.90 35.82
C ASP A 352 17.14 -2.24 34.69
N ILE A 353 16.54 -3.05 33.82
CA ILE A 353 15.65 -2.58 32.75
C ILE A 353 14.34 -2.04 33.33
N ARG A 354 13.75 -2.74 34.31
CA ARG A 354 12.54 -2.27 34.99
C ARG A 354 12.78 -0.92 35.66
N GLU A 355 13.91 -0.79 36.37
CA GLU A 355 14.25 0.44 37.07
C GLU A 355 14.54 1.60 36.11
N ARG A 356 15.17 1.33 34.95
CA ARG A 356 15.30 2.31 33.87
C ARG A 356 13.93 2.82 33.43
N TYR A 357 12.96 1.94 33.20
CA TYR A 357 11.61 2.36 32.78
C TYR A 357 10.84 3.10 33.88
N ARG A 358 10.99 2.71 35.16
CA ARG A 358 10.44 3.44 36.30
C ARG A 358 11.01 4.86 36.37
N THR A 359 12.33 5.00 36.27
CA THR A 359 13.03 6.29 36.29
C THR A 359 12.59 7.20 35.14
N LEU A 360 12.35 6.63 33.95
CA LEU A 360 11.84 7.39 32.81
C LEU A 360 10.34 7.74 32.94
N GLY A 361 9.62 7.15 33.89
CA GLY A 361 8.18 7.33 34.08
C GLY A 361 7.36 6.74 32.94
N LEU A 362 7.75 5.54 32.49
CA LEU A 362 7.11 4.80 31.40
C LEU A 362 6.37 3.54 31.89
N VAL A 363 6.37 3.29 33.20
CA VAL A 363 5.67 2.16 33.82
C VAL A 363 4.24 2.62 34.17
N PRO A 364 3.21 2.02 33.55
CA PRO A 364 1.82 2.33 33.85
C PRO A 364 1.45 1.97 35.29
N PRO A 365 0.40 2.60 35.87
CA PRO A 365 0.04 2.38 37.26
C PRO A 365 -0.33 0.95 37.64
N TYR A 366 -0.80 0.14 36.68
CA TYR A 366 -1.22 -1.25 36.89
C TYR A 366 -0.05 -2.25 36.80
N LEU A 367 1.16 -1.81 36.46
CA LEU A 367 2.37 -2.64 36.50
C LEU A 367 3.07 -2.41 37.85
N HIS A 368 2.73 -3.24 38.83
CA HIS A 368 3.26 -3.19 40.20
C HIS A 368 4.60 -3.91 40.36
#